data_AF-A0A2J8KB87-F1
#
_entry.id   AF-A0A2J8KB87-F1
#
_cell.length_a   1.000
_cell.length_b   1.000
_cell.length_c   1.000
_cell.angle_alpha   90.00
_cell.angle_beta   90.00
_cell.angle_gamma   90.00
#
_symmetry.space_group_name_H-M   'P 1'
#
loop_
_entity.id
_entity.type
_entity.pdbx_description
1 polymer ?
#
loop_
_entity_poly.entity_id
_entity_poly.type
_entity_poly.pdbx_seq_one_letter_code
_entity_poly.pdbx_strand_id
1 'polypeptide(L)'
;SSLNSKLSARERKELLADLEREKPQTKILYITPEMAASSSFQPTLNSLVSRHLLSYLVVDEAHCVSQWGHDFRPDYLRLGALRSRLGHAPCVALTATATPQVQEDVFAALHLKKPVAIFKTPCFRANLFYDVQFKELISDPYGNLKDFCLKALGQEADKGVCRPLEYCQVYGWVLPGVWPGWQGWEAFLVPSLLLQE
;
A
#
# COMPACT_ATOMS: atom_id res chain seq x y z
N SER A 1 -14.52 -10.66 3.64
CA SER A 1 -14.09 -11.82 2.84
C SER A 1 -13.08 -11.37 1.79
N SER A 2 -12.16 -12.22 1.37
CA SER A 2 -11.22 -11.95 0.26
C SER A 2 -11.53 -12.84 -0.93
N LEU A 3 -11.22 -12.40 -2.14
CA LEU A 3 -11.25 -13.18 -3.38
C LEU A 3 -9.87 -13.09 -4.05
N ASN A 4 -9.08 -14.16 -3.90
CA ASN A 4 -7.72 -14.27 -4.41
C ASN A 4 -7.46 -15.70 -4.93
N SER A 5 -6.28 -15.93 -5.52
CA SER A 5 -5.89 -17.20 -6.13
C SER A 5 -5.67 -18.35 -5.14
N LYS A 6 -5.57 -18.08 -3.84
CA LYS A 6 -5.34 -19.10 -2.79
C LYS A 6 -6.62 -19.71 -2.25
N LEU A 7 -7.79 -19.17 -2.59
CA LEU A 7 -9.07 -19.72 -2.15
C LEU A 7 -9.39 -21.04 -2.82
N SER A 8 -9.93 -21.99 -2.04
CA SER A 8 -10.43 -23.24 -2.59
C SER A 8 -11.63 -22.98 -3.52
N ALA A 9 -11.84 -23.88 -4.47
CA ALA A 9 -12.99 -23.80 -5.39
C ALA A 9 -14.33 -23.78 -4.63
N ARG A 10 -14.39 -24.47 -3.49
CA ARG A 10 -15.58 -24.52 -2.63
C ARG A 10 -15.86 -23.17 -1.98
N GLU A 11 -14.87 -22.60 -1.28
CA GLU A 11 -15.04 -21.29 -0.61
C GLU A 11 -15.34 -20.18 -1.62
N ARG A 12 -14.71 -20.22 -2.79
CA ARG A 12 -15.01 -19.28 -3.88
C ARG A 12 -16.47 -19.39 -4.31
N LYS A 13 -16.99 -20.61 -4.48
CA LYS A 13 -18.38 -20.84 -4.86
C LYS A 13 -19.35 -20.35 -3.78
N GLU A 14 -19.05 -20.62 -2.52
CA GLU A 14 -19.84 -20.15 -1.37
C GLU A 14 -19.88 -18.62 -1.30
N LEU A 15 -18.73 -17.96 -1.49
CA LEU A 15 -18.64 -16.50 -1.52
C LEU A 15 -19.42 -15.89 -2.69
N LEU A 16 -19.28 -16.43 -3.91
CA LEU A 16 -20.03 -15.95 -5.07
C LEU A 16 -21.53 -16.15 -4.88
N ALA A 17 -21.96 -17.29 -4.31
CA ALA A 17 -23.35 -17.54 -3.98
C ALA A 17 -23.88 -16.53 -2.95
N ASP A 18 -23.09 -16.19 -1.91
CA ASP A 18 -23.48 -15.16 -0.93
C ASP A 18 -23.67 -13.78 -1.59
N LEU A 19 -22.78 -13.39 -2.50
CA LEU A 19 -22.88 -12.12 -3.23
C LEU A 19 -24.11 -12.05 -4.14
N GLU A 20 -24.60 -13.18 -4.65
CA GLU A 20 -25.80 -13.25 -5.50
C GLU A 20 -27.11 -13.19 -4.70
N ARG A 21 -27.09 -13.44 -3.39
CA ARG A 21 -28.28 -13.34 -2.53
C ARG A 21 -28.82 -11.92 -2.50
N GLU A 22 -30.13 -11.77 -2.33
CA GLU A 22 -30.80 -10.46 -2.20
C GLU A 22 -30.17 -9.59 -1.10
N LYS A 23 -29.79 -10.22 0.02
CA LYS A 23 -29.08 -9.58 1.13
C LYS A 23 -27.79 -10.36 1.43
N PRO A 24 -26.66 -10.00 0.81
CA PRO A 24 -25.37 -10.61 1.09
C PRO A 24 -24.96 -10.42 2.54
N GLN A 25 -24.42 -11.47 3.16
CA GLN A 25 -23.85 -11.38 4.50
C GLN A 25 -22.49 -10.69 4.47
N THR A 26 -21.73 -10.90 3.40
CA THR A 26 -20.43 -10.25 3.18
C THR A 26 -20.60 -8.74 2.98
N LYS A 27 -20.02 -7.94 3.88
CA LYS A 27 -20.04 -6.46 3.80
C LYS A 27 -18.83 -5.85 3.11
N ILE A 28 -17.66 -6.48 3.27
CA ILE A 28 -16.40 -6.02 2.67
C ILE A 28 -15.80 -7.18 1.89
N LEU A 29 -15.51 -6.92 0.61
CA LEU A 29 -14.88 -7.84 -0.31
C LEU A 29 -13.53 -7.28 -0.75
N TYR A 30 -12.45 -7.95 -0.35
CA TYR A 30 -11.12 -7.69 -0.88
C TYR A 30 -10.93 -8.49 -2.17
N ILE A 31 -10.42 -7.86 -3.22
CA ILE A 31 -10.23 -8.50 -4.52
C ILE A 31 -8.98 -7.95 -5.19
N THR A 32 -8.21 -8.82 -5.85
CA THR A 32 -7.03 -8.38 -6.61
C THR A 32 -7.47 -7.78 -7.96
N PRO A 33 -6.69 -6.87 -8.57
CA PRO A 33 -7.08 -6.21 -9.81
C PRO A 33 -7.29 -7.20 -10.97
N GLU A 34 -6.50 -8.27 -11.02
CA GLU A 34 -6.61 -9.33 -12.04
C GLU A 34 -7.95 -10.06 -11.93
N MET A 35 -8.37 -10.36 -10.70
CA MET A 35 -9.62 -11.05 -10.41
C MET A 35 -10.83 -10.15 -10.62
N ALA A 36 -10.74 -8.87 -10.23
CA ALA A 36 -11.80 -7.89 -10.45
C ALA A 36 -12.07 -7.66 -11.95
N ALA A 37 -11.00 -7.65 -12.76
CA ALA A 37 -11.10 -7.52 -14.20
C ALA A 37 -11.35 -8.85 -14.94
N SER A 38 -11.38 -9.98 -14.23
CA SER A 38 -11.61 -11.31 -14.82
C SER A 38 -13.05 -11.45 -15.33
N SER A 39 -13.22 -12.07 -16.50
CA SER A 39 -14.52 -12.42 -17.07
C SER A 39 -15.38 -13.28 -16.14
N SER A 40 -14.75 -14.08 -15.27
CA SER A 40 -15.44 -14.94 -14.30
C SER A 40 -16.17 -14.16 -13.20
N PHE A 41 -15.70 -12.97 -12.83
CA PHE A 41 -16.31 -12.15 -11.78
C PHE A 41 -17.28 -11.09 -12.33
N GLN A 42 -17.19 -10.79 -13.63
CA GLN A 42 -18.04 -9.79 -14.28
C GLN A 42 -19.56 -10.02 -14.11
N PRO A 43 -20.10 -11.25 -14.22
CA PRO A 43 -21.53 -11.49 -14.01
C PRO A 43 -21.98 -11.12 -12.59
N THR A 44 -21.19 -11.53 -11.58
CA THR A 44 -21.46 -11.24 -10.17
C THR A 44 -21.41 -9.74 -9.90
N LEU A 45 -20.40 -9.03 -10.44
CA LEU A 45 -20.29 -7.58 -10.34
C LEU A 45 -21.50 -6.87 -10.97
N ASN A 46 -21.91 -7.28 -12.18
CA ASN A 46 -23.09 -6.73 -12.85
C ASN A 46 -24.38 -6.96 -12.05
N SER A 47 -24.53 -8.12 -11.42
CA SER A 47 -25.66 -8.42 -10.52
C SER A 47 -25.69 -7.52 -9.28
N LEU A 48 -24.53 -7.21 -8.69
CA LEU A 48 -24.43 -6.29 -7.55
C LEU A 48 -24.78 -4.85 -7.97
N VAL A 49 -24.33 -4.45 -9.16
CA VAL A 49 -24.59 -3.13 -9.75
C VAL A 49 -26.07 -2.93 -10.04
N SER A 50 -26.73 -3.89 -10.69
CA SER A 50 -28.16 -3.77 -11.04
C SER A 50 -29.06 -3.70 -9.81
N ARG A 51 -28.66 -4.38 -8.73
CA ARG A 51 -29.36 -4.37 -7.44
C ARG A 51 -28.96 -3.22 -6.52
N HIS A 52 -28.10 -2.30 -6.97
CA HIS A 52 -27.64 -1.15 -6.20
C HIS A 52 -27.00 -1.53 -4.85
N LEU A 53 -26.35 -2.70 -4.79
CA LEU A 53 -25.70 -3.19 -3.57
C LEU A 53 -24.24 -2.75 -3.44
N LEU A 54 -23.68 -2.13 -4.49
CA LEU A 54 -22.29 -1.65 -4.48
C LEU A 54 -22.24 -0.20 -3.99
N SER A 55 -21.77 -0.02 -2.76
CA SER A 55 -21.71 1.32 -2.14
C SER A 55 -20.47 2.11 -2.54
N TYR A 56 -19.30 1.48 -2.60
CA TYR A 56 -18.02 2.13 -2.87
C TYR A 56 -17.10 1.21 -3.67
N LEU A 57 -16.30 1.80 -4.56
CA LEU A 57 -15.10 1.17 -5.09
C LEU A 57 -13.89 1.76 -4.35
N VAL A 58 -13.10 0.91 -3.70
CA VAL A 58 -11.87 1.33 -3.02
C VAL A 58 -10.68 0.73 -3.77
N VAL A 59 -9.75 1.58 -4.19
CA VAL A 59 -8.50 1.18 -4.85
C VAL A 59 -7.36 1.52 -3.89
N ASP A 60 -6.79 0.49 -3.29
CA ASP A 60 -5.59 0.62 -2.46
C ASP A 60 -4.33 0.60 -3.33
N GLU A 61 -3.22 1.14 -2.83
CA GLU A 61 -1.97 1.33 -3.57
C GLU A 61 -2.16 1.90 -4.98
N ALA A 62 -3.00 2.93 -5.09
CA ALA A 62 -3.42 3.48 -6.38
C ALA A 62 -2.24 3.95 -7.25
N HIS A 63 -1.10 4.28 -6.64
CA HIS A 63 0.12 4.67 -7.34
C HIS A 63 0.63 3.60 -8.33
N CYS A 64 0.24 2.33 -8.18
CA CYS A 64 0.61 1.24 -9.08
C CYS A 64 0.13 1.42 -10.54
N VAL A 65 -0.84 2.31 -10.81
CA VAL A 65 -1.26 2.64 -12.18
C VAL A 65 -0.23 3.47 -12.96
N SER A 66 0.66 4.17 -12.26
CA SER A 66 1.63 5.07 -12.88
C SER A 66 2.94 4.34 -13.16
N GLN A 67 3.45 4.44 -14.39
CA GLN A 67 4.79 3.96 -14.75
C GLN A 67 5.90 4.74 -14.05
N TRP A 68 5.59 5.96 -13.58
CA TRP A 68 6.47 6.79 -12.78
C TRP A 68 6.38 6.47 -11.28
N GLY A 69 5.47 5.57 -10.89
CA GLY A 69 5.43 4.97 -9.57
C GLY A 69 6.57 3.97 -9.39
N HIS A 70 6.96 3.74 -8.14
CA HIS A 70 8.03 2.80 -7.80
C HIS A 70 7.59 1.32 -7.92
N ASP A 71 6.29 1.04 -7.98
CA ASP A 71 5.71 -0.31 -8.14
C ASP A 71 4.60 -0.34 -9.21
N PHE A 72 4.96 -0.14 -10.49
CA PHE A 72 3.99 -0.18 -11.59
C PHE A 72 3.42 -1.58 -11.82
N ARG A 73 2.08 -1.69 -11.85
CA ARG A 73 1.36 -2.95 -12.10
C ARG A 73 0.33 -2.79 -13.23
N PRO A 74 0.56 -3.40 -14.40
CA PRO A 74 -0.32 -3.25 -15.57
C PRO A 74 -1.79 -3.59 -15.31
N ASP A 75 -2.08 -4.56 -14.44
CA ASP A 75 -3.44 -4.98 -14.13
C ASP A 75 -4.29 -3.88 -13.47
N TYR A 76 -3.66 -2.91 -12.79
CA TYR A 76 -4.37 -1.76 -12.24
C TYR A 76 -4.99 -0.86 -13.32
N LEU A 77 -4.42 -0.82 -14.53
CA LEU A 77 -4.98 -0.03 -15.65
C LEU A 77 -6.38 -0.52 -16.05
N ARG A 78 -6.67 -1.81 -15.83
CA ARG A 78 -7.98 -2.41 -16.13
C ARG A 78 -9.07 -1.92 -15.18
N LEU A 79 -8.71 -1.37 -14.02
CA LEU A 79 -9.65 -0.83 -13.05
C LEU A 79 -10.35 0.44 -13.55
N GLY A 80 -9.73 1.23 -14.45
CA GLY A 80 -10.37 2.41 -15.05
C GLY A 80 -11.62 2.06 -15.88
N ALA A 81 -11.52 1.00 -16.69
CA ALA A 81 -12.65 0.48 -17.45
C ALA A 81 -13.74 -0.10 -16.54
N LEU A 82 -13.35 -0.81 -15.48
CA LEU A 82 -14.28 -1.34 -14.47
C LEU A 82 -15.03 -0.20 -13.78
N ARG A 83 -14.31 0.81 -13.30
CA ARG A 83 -14.89 2.00 -12.65
C ARG A 83 -15.91 2.70 -13.54
N SER A 84 -15.62 2.82 -14.85
CA SER A 84 -16.51 3.48 -15.81
C SER A 84 -17.86 2.77 -15.93
N ARG A 85 -17.89 1.44 -15.74
CA ARG A 85 -19.11 0.63 -15.70
C ARG A 85 -19.84 0.71 -14.36
N LEU A 86 -19.12 0.94 -13.27
CA LEU A 86 -19.68 1.16 -11.93
C LEU A 86 -20.19 2.59 -11.71
N GLY A 87 -20.67 3.27 -12.76
CA GLY A 87 -20.90 4.70 -12.79
C GLY A 87 -21.79 5.29 -11.68
N HIS A 88 -22.54 4.50 -10.92
CA HIS A 88 -23.29 4.96 -9.74
C HIS A 88 -22.45 5.00 -8.46
N ALA A 89 -21.44 4.14 -8.31
CA ALA A 89 -20.68 4.01 -7.09
C ALA A 89 -19.51 5.02 -7.03
N PRO A 90 -19.34 5.77 -5.93
CA PRO A 90 -18.15 6.58 -5.69
C PRO A 90 -16.88 5.71 -5.63
N CYS A 91 -15.76 6.29 -6.07
CA CYS A 91 -14.45 5.65 -6.07
C CYS A 91 -13.51 6.39 -5.11
N VAL A 92 -12.82 5.66 -4.25
CA VAL A 92 -11.81 6.16 -3.32
C VAL A 92 -10.47 5.53 -3.71
N ALA A 93 -9.49 6.37 -4.01
CA ALA A 93 -8.12 5.94 -4.30
C ALA A 93 -7.22 6.25 -3.10
N LEU A 94 -6.54 5.23 -2.57
CA LEU A 94 -5.67 5.32 -1.40
C LEU A 94 -4.23 5.05 -1.83
N THR A 95 -3.29 5.82 -1.30
CA THR A 95 -1.85 5.61 -1.52
C THR A 95 -1.05 6.40 -0.49
N ALA A 96 0.10 5.86 -0.07
CA ALA A 96 1.06 6.58 0.77
C ALA A 96 1.99 7.48 -0.05
N THR A 97 2.35 7.05 -1.26
CA THR A 97 3.29 7.76 -2.14
C THR A 97 2.57 8.25 -3.39
N ALA A 98 2.36 9.57 -3.49
CA ALA A 98 1.83 10.19 -4.69
C ALA A 98 2.52 11.53 -4.94
N THR A 99 3.55 11.50 -5.79
CA THR A 99 4.07 12.74 -6.38
C THR A 99 2.96 13.40 -7.21
N PRO A 100 3.04 14.72 -7.47
CA PRO A 100 2.02 15.40 -8.28
C PRO A 100 1.75 14.71 -9.62
N GLN A 101 2.79 14.21 -10.30
CA GLN A 101 2.66 13.46 -11.54
C GLN A 101 1.93 12.12 -11.37
N VAL A 102 2.32 11.32 -10.36
CA VAL A 102 1.63 10.05 -10.05
C VAL A 102 0.16 10.30 -9.71
N GLN A 103 -0.15 11.40 -9.02
CA GLN A 103 -1.53 11.76 -8.68
C GLN A 103 -2.38 12.02 -9.93
N GLU A 104 -1.84 12.75 -10.91
CA GLU A 104 -2.52 13.00 -12.18
C GLU A 104 -2.73 11.71 -12.97
N ASP A 105 -1.71 10.84 -13.01
CA ASP A 105 -1.80 9.52 -13.62
C ASP A 105 -2.89 8.67 -12.96
N VAL A 106 -3.01 8.69 -11.62
CA VAL A 106 -4.08 7.99 -10.89
C VAL A 106 -5.45 8.49 -11.31
N PHE A 107 -5.63 9.81 -11.39
CA PHE A 107 -6.92 10.39 -11.77
C PHE A 107 -7.31 10.01 -13.20
N ALA A 108 -6.34 10.03 -14.11
CA ALA A 108 -6.52 9.66 -15.50
C ALA A 108 -6.79 8.15 -15.62
N ALA A 109 -5.91 7.28 -15.12
CA ALA A 109 -6.00 5.84 -15.29
C ALA A 109 -7.25 5.22 -14.63
N LEU A 110 -7.66 5.70 -13.46
CA LEU A 110 -8.88 5.22 -12.79
C LEU A 110 -10.15 5.92 -13.29
N HIS A 111 -10.03 6.84 -14.25
CA HIS A 111 -11.12 7.68 -14.76
C HIS A 111 -11.92 8.35 -13.64
N LEU A 112 -11.30 8.95 -12.63
CA LEU A 112 -12.05 9.52 -11.50
C LEU A 112 -12.98 10.66 -11.95
N LYS A 113 -14.17 10.76 -11.32
CA LYS A 113 -15.17 11.80 -11.65
C LYS A 113 -14.64 13.13 -11.12
N LYS A 114 -14.56 14.13 -11.98
CA LYS A 114 -14.13 15.48 -11.60
C LYS A 114 -15.34 16.28 -11.06
N PRO A 115 -15.14 17.17 -10.07
CA PRO A 115 -13.89 17.39 -9.32
C PRO A 115 -13.59 16.23 -8.34
N VAL A 116 -12.31 15.91 -8.17
CA VAL A 116 -11.85 14.90 -7.20
C VAL A 116 -11.48 15.63 -5.91
N ALA A 117 -12.06 15.21 -4.78
CA ALA A 117 -11.65 15.69 -3.46
C ALA A 117 -10.31 15.04 -3.07
N ILE A 118 -9.32 15.86 -2.70
CA ILE A 118 -7.97 15.40 -2.41
C ILE A 118 -7.66 15.68 -0.94
N PHE A 119 -7.33 14.63 -0.19
CA PHE A 119 -6.92 14.71 1.20
C PHE A 119 -5.47 14.24 1.30
N LYS A 120 -4.59 15.07 1.85
CA LYS A 120 -3.17 14.76 2.03
C LYS A 120 -2.77 14.98 3.47
N THR A 121 -2.04 14.02 4.01
CA THR A 121 -1.43 14.10 5.34
C THR A 121 0.08 14.22 5.17
N PRO A 122 0.77 15.08 5.94
CA PRO A 122 2.23 15.18 5.87
C PRO A 122 2.88 13.85 6.28
N CYS A 123 4.00 13.51 5.64
CA CYS A 123 4.76 12.29 5.97
C CYS A 123 5.53 12.42 7.29
N PHE A 124 5.72 13.64 7.81
CA PHE A 124 6.49 13.88 9.02
C PHE A 124 5.78 13.33 10.27
N ARG A 125 6.51 12.52 11.04
CA ARG A 125 6.07 11.98 12.33
C ARG A 125 7.05 12.44 13.41
N ALA A 126 6.60 13.30 14.32
CA ALA A 126 7.45 13.89 15.36
C ALA A 126 8.03 12.88 16.36
N ASN A 127 7.45 11.67 16.42
CA ASN A 127 7.93 10.58 17.27
C ASN A 127 8.98 9.68 16.58
N LEU A 128 9.34 9.98 15.31
CA LEU A 128 10.40 9.28 14.59
C LEU A 128 11.71 10.07 14.66
N PHE A 129 12.76 9.41 15.15
CA PHE A 129 14.12 9.92 15.09
C PHE A 129 14.86 9.22 13.95
N TYR A 130 15.31 10.01 12.97
CA TYR A 130 16.08 9.54 11.82
C TYR A 130 17.56 9.88 12.05
N ASP A 131 18.41 8.85 12.10
CA ASP A 131 19.87 8.97 12.20
C ASP A 131 20.55 8.18 11.06
N VAL A 132 21.62 8.75 10.51
CA VAL A 132 22.40 8.15 9.41
C VAL A 132 23.82 7.95 9.90
N GLN A 133 24.24 6.69 9.97
CA GLN A 133 25.62 6.35 10.33
C GLN A 133 26.32 5.65 9.18
N PHE A 134 27.56 6.07 8.93
CA PHE A 134 28.40 5.55 7.85
C PHE A 134 29.19 4.35 8.35
N LYS A 135 28.90 3.17 7.80
CA LYS A 135 29.53 1.92 8.22
C LYS A 135 31.07 1.97 8.15
N GLU A 136 31.61 2.65 7.16
CA GLU A 136 33.05 2.79 6.89
C GLU A 136 33.80 3.54 8.00
N LEU A 137 33.11 4.41 8.74
CA LEU A 137 33.69 5.18 9.84
C LEU A 137 33.54 4.48 11.20
N ILE A 138 32.83 3.35 11.24
CA ILE A 138 32.55 2.63 12.48
C ILE A 138 33.58 1.51 12.65
N SER A 139 34.41 1.61 13.69
CA SER A 139 35.44 0.61 14.00
C SER A 139 34.85 -0.76 14.39
N ASP A 140 33.74 -0.78 15.15
CA ASP A 140 32.98 -2.00 15.48
C ASP A 140 31.49 -1.81 15.15
N PRO A 141 31.06 -2.20 13.93
CA PRO A 141 29.66 -2.06 13.50
C PRO A 141 28.67 -2.84 14.35
N TYR A 142 29.08 -4.00 14.90
CA TYR A 142 28.20 -4.85 15.67
C TYR A 142 28.01 -4.31 17.08
N GLY A 143 29.06 -3.77 17.71
CA GLY A 143 28.97 -3.04 18.97
C GLY A 143 28.07 -1.80 18.86
N ASN A 144 28.28 -0.98 17.83
CA ASN A 144 27.45 0.20 17.56
C ASN A 144 25.96 -0.16 17.39
N LEU A 145 25.65 -1.20 16.61
CA LEU A 145 24.28 -1.70 16.44
C LEU A 145 23.70 -2.23 17.75
N LYS A 146 24.48 -2.98 18.54
CA LYS A 146 24.05 -3.49 19.85
C LYS A 146 23.70 -2.36 20.80
N ASP A 147 24.51 -1.30 20.88
CA ASP A 147 24.27 -0.15 21.73
C ASP A 147 23.02 0.61 21.31
N PHE A 148 22.80 0.77 19.99
CA PHE A 148 21.56 1.33 19.46
C PHE A 148 20.34 0.50 19.87
N CYS A 149 20.37 -0.82 19.66
CA CYS A 149 19.29 -1.72 20.04
C CYS A 149 19.00 -1.67 21.54
N LEU A 150 20.03 -1.67 22.39
CA LEU A 150 19.87 -1.56 23.84
C LEU A 150 19.26 -0.22 24.25
N LYS A 151 19.64 0.89 23.60
CA LYS A 151 19.05 2.20 23.86
C LYS A 151 17.59 2.29 23.39
N ALA A 152 17.28 1.72 22.24
CA ALA A 152 15.94 1.75 21.65
C ALA A 152 14.95 0.80 22.34
N LEU A 153 15.41 -0.39 22.75
CA LEU A 153 14.58 -1.43 23.36
C LEU A 153 14.64 -1.45 24.90
N GLY A 154 15.70 -0.88 25.49
CA GLY A 154 15.99 -0.98 26.93
C GLY A 154 15.41 0.13 27.81
N GLN A 155 14.50 0.97 27.30
CA GLN A 155 13.69 1.82 28.19
C GLN A 155 12.57 0.98 28.80
N GLU A 156 12.81 0.43 29.99
CA GLU A 156 11.71 -0.01 30.84
C GLU A 156 10.75 1.15 31.10
N ALA A 157 9.46 0.83 30.99
CA ALA A 157 8.33 1.68 31.25
C ALA A 157 8.26 2.07 32.74
N ASP A 158 9.07 3.03 33.18
CA ASP A 158 8.91 3.62 34.51
C ASP A 158 8.15 4.95 34.43
N LYS A 159 6.92 4.90 34.96
CA LYS A 159 5.99 6.01 35.28
C LYS A 159 5.42 6.82 34.11
N GLY A 160 4.28 6.33 33.62
CA GLY A 160 3.14 7.16 33.19
C GLY A 160 3.39 8.03 31.96
N VAL A 161 2.94 7.54 30.80
CA VAL A 161 3.01 8.15 29.46
C VAL A 161 4.33 7.87 28.73
N CYS A 162 4.52 6.61 28.34
CA CYS A 162 5.43 6.27 27.25
C CYS A 162 4.81 6.76 25.93
N ARG A 163 5.42 7.75 25.28
CA ARG A 163 5.30 7.88 23.84
C ARG A 163 6.34 6.93 23.23
N PRO A 164 5.97 5.93 22.42
CA PRO A 164 6.96 5.11 21.74
C PRO A 164 7.76 6.03 20.81
N LEU A 165 9.02 6.31 21.16
CA LEU A 165 9.99 6.80 20.19
C LEU A 165 10.37 5.60 19.34
N GLU A 166 9.85 5.59 18.11
CA GLU A 166 10.22 4.61 17.10
C GLU A 166 11.54 5.09 16.48
N TYR A 167 12.63 4.37 16.76
CA TYR A 167 13.95 4.67 16.19
C TYR A 167 14.09 3.98 14.83
N CYS A 168 14.51 4.74 13.81
CA CYS A 168 14.87 4.21 12.50
C CYS A 168 16.32 4.60 12.21
N GLN A 169 17.23 3.63 12.24
CA GLN A 169 18.63 3.83 11.85
C GLN A 169 18.86 3.23 10.47
N VAL A 170 19.33 4.05 9.53
CA VAL A 170 19.65 3.62 8.17
C VAL A 170 21.17 3.59 8.01
N TYR A 171 21.70 2.45 7.60
CA TYR A 171 23.11 2.31 7.25
C TYR A 171 23.33 2.71 5.80
N GLY A 172 24.02 3.83 5.58
CA GLY A 172 24.42 4.30 4.24
C GLY A 172 25.76 3.71 3.82
N TRP A 173 25.85 3.31 2.55
CA TRP A 173 27.12 2.94 1.89
C TRP A 173 27.52 4.08 0.96
N VAL A 174 28.77 4.54 1.03
CA VAL A 174 29.32 5.48 0.05
C VAL A 174 30.44 4.76 -0.68
N LEU A 175 30.11 3.95 -1.69
CA LEU A 175 31.13 3.36 -2.55
C LEU A 175 31.75 4.46 -3.42
N PRO A 176 33.05 4.78 -3.29
CA PRO A 176 33.70 5.69 -4.22
C PRO A 176 33.96 4.94 -5.53
N GLY A 177 33.30 5.34 -6.62
CA GLY A 177 33.80 5.08 -7.96
C GLY A 177 33.16 3.96 -8.78
N VAL A 178 31.84 3.73 -8.71
CA VAL A 178 31.15 2.83 -9.64
C VAL A 178 30.08 3.58 -10.42
N TRP A 179 30.41 3.87 -11.69
CA TRP A 179 29.59 4.31 -12.84
C TRP A 179 29.52 5.82 -13.16
N PRO A 180 30.07 6.27 -14.31
CA PRO A 180 29.88 7.63 -14.79
C PRO A 180 28.46 7.75 -15.37
N GLY A 181 27.54 8.40 -14.63
CA GLY A 181 26.25 8.83 -15.18
C GLY A 181 25.00 8.65 -14.31
N TRP A 182 25.10 8.15 -13.08
CA TRP A 182 23.93 7.92 -12.21
C TRP A 182 23.80 9.02 -11.13
N GLN A 183 22.65 9.71 -11.08
CA GLN A 183 22.28 10.70 -10.05
C GLN A 183 21.14 10.18 -9.16
N GLY A 184 21.31 9.00 -8.56
CA GLY A 184 20.32 8.40 -7.67
C GLY A 184 20.95 7.81 -6.42
N TRP A 185 20.33 8.05 -5.26
CA TRP A 185 20.73 7.44 -3.99
C TRP A 185 20.09 6.06 -3.88
N GLU A 186 20.86 4.98 -3.93
CA GLU A 186 20.37 3.66 -3.54
C GLU A 186 20.51 3.48 -2.03
N ALA A 187 19.43 3.74 -1.30
CA ALA A 187 19.32 3.37 0.11
C ALA A 187 18.79 1.94 0.21
N PHE A 188 19.61 1.00 0.69
CA PHE A 188 19.11 -0.29 1.16
C PHE A 188 18.39 -0.08 2.50
N LEU A 189 17.08 0.06 2.47
CA LEU A 189 16.24 -0.11 3.65
C LEU A 189 16.31 -1.59 4.03
N VAL A 190 16.95 -1.92 5.16
CA VAL A 190 16.73 -3.19 5.85
C VAL A 190 15.54 -2.96 6.77
N PRO A 191 14.32 -3.44 6.44
CA PRO A 191 13.20 -3.34 7.35
C PRO A 191 13.46 -4.36 8.46
N SER A 192 14.00 -3.92 9.60
CA SER A 192 13.93 -4.72 10.82
C SER A 192 12.51 -4.58 11.38
N LEU A 193 11.59 -5.31 10.74
CA LEU A 193 10.21 -5.49 11.19
C LEU A 193 10.21 -6.67 12.16
N LEU A 194 10.55 -6.41 13.43
CA LEU A 194 10.25 -7.32 14.53
C LEU A 194 8.85 -6.98 15.05
N LEU A 195 7.85 -7.44 14.31
CA LEU A 195 6.53 -7.78 14.85
C LEU A 195 6.54 -9.29 15.08
N GLN A 196 6.68 -9.72 16.33
CA GLN A 196 6.10 -10.99 16.77
C GLN A 196 4.96 -10.64 17.71
N GLU A 197 3.78 -11.17 17.36
CA GLU A 197 2.64 -11.38 18.27
C GLU A 197 3.05 -12.23 19.48
#